data_AF-G8FGK1-F1
#
_entry.id   AF-G8FGK1-F1
#
_cell.length_a   1.000
_cell.length_b   1.000
_cell.length_c   1.000
_cell.angle_alpha   90.00
_cell.angle_beta   90.00
_cell.angle_gamma   90.00
#
_symmetry.space_group_name_H-M   'P 1'
#
loop_
_entity.id
_entity.type
_entity.pdbx_description
1 polymer ?
#
loop_
_entity_poly.entity_id
_entity_poly.type
_entity_poly.pdbx_seq_one_letter_code
_entity_poly.pdbx_strand_id
1 'polypeptide(L)'
;GAIDASTAEKRAAEILYGLGFNKQMQAKKTRDFSGGWRMRIALARALFMNPTILLLDEPTNHLDLEACVWLEETLKKFDRILVVVSHSQDFLNGVCTNIIHMQNRKLKLYTGNYDQYVQTREELEENQMKQYKWEQEQIASMKEYIARFGHGSAKLARQAQSKEKTLAKMERGGLTEKVVKDKVLVFRFTDVGKLPPPVLQFVEVTFGYTPDNLIYKNLDFGVDLDSRIALVGPNGAGKSTLLKLMTGDLVPLDGMVRRHNHLRIAQFHQHLAEKLELEMSALQFMMKEYPGNEEERMRAAIGKFGLFRKSQGD
;
A
#
# COMPACT_ATOMS: atom_id res chain seq x y z
N GLY A 1 -28.16 14.73 -26.48
CA GLY A 1 -29.54 14.72 -27.04
C GLY A 1 -30.55 14.89 -25.92
N ALA A 2 -31.74 15.44 -26.16
CA ALA A 2 -32.70 15.85 -25.13
C ALA A 2 -33.09 14.75 -24.10
N ILE A 3 -33.03 13.48 -24.49
CA ILE A 3 -33.25 12.33 -23.59
C ILE A 3 -32.15 12.24 -22.51
N ASP A 4 -30.89 12.49 -22.89
CA ASP A 4 -29.72 12.44 -22.01
C ASP A 4 -29.76 13.54 -20.92
N ALA A 5 -30.32 14.72 -21.24
CA ALA A 5 -30.49 15.82 -20.29
C ALA A 5 -31.55 15.51 -19.22
N SER A 6 -32.64 14.82 -19.59
CA SER A 6 -33.70 14.44 -18.65
C SER A 6 -33.28 13.36 -17.65
N THR A 7 -32.33 12.50 -18.03
CA THR A 7 -31.77 11.45 -17.17
C THR A 7 -30.48 11.86 -16.45
N ALA A 8 -29.90 13.01 -16.80
CA ALA A 8 -28.61 13.47 -16.29
C ALA A 8 -28.61 13.60 -14.77
N GLU A 9 -29.63 14.22 -14.18
CA GLU A 9 -29.73 14.40 -12.73
C GLU A 9 -29.81 13.06 -12.00
N LYS A 10 -30.63 12.12 -12.52
CA LYS A 10 -30.77 10.78 -11.95
C LYS A 10 -29.44 10.01 -12.01
N ARG A 11 -28.76 10.02 -13.16
CA ARG A 11 -27.44 9.37 -13.33
C ARG A 11 -26.39 9.97 -12.39
N ALA A 12 -26.35 11.29 -12.26
CA ALA A 12 -25.44 11.96 -11.33
C ALA A 12 -25.74 11.58 -9.88
N ALA A 13 -27.02 11.52 -9.49
CA ALA A 13 -27.44 11.11 -8.15
C ALA A 13 -27.09 9.64 -7.85
N GLU A 14 -27.21 8.73 -8.82
CA GLU A 14 -26.81 7.31 -8.69
C GLU A 14 -25.30 7.15 -8.47
N ILE A 15 -24.48 7.87 -9.26
CA ILE A 15 -23.01 7.87 -9.09
C ILE A 15 -22.63 8.43 -7.72
N LEU A 16 -23.23 9.56 -7.32
CA LEU A 16 -22.99 10.16 -6.01
C LEU A 16 -23.42 9.21 -4.88
N TYR A 17 -24.56 8.54 -5.01
CA TYR A 17 -25.01 7.56 -4.03
C TYR A 17 -24.02 6.40 -3.86
N GLY A 18 -23.54 5.85 -4.98
CA GLY A 18 -22.51 4.81 -4.98
C GLY A 18 -21.19 5.22 -4.33
N LEU A 19 -20.84 6.51 -4.42
CA LEU A 19 -19.69 7.11 -3.73
C LEU A 19 -19.98 7.55 -2.29
N GLY A 20 -21.13 7.16 -1.72
CA GLY A 20 -21.50 7.38 -0.32
C GLY A 20 -22.20 8.71 -0.02
N PHE A 21 -22.70 9.43 -1.03
CA PHE A 21 -23.49 10.65 -0.81
C PHE A 21 -24.97 10.32 -0.66
N ASN A 22 -25.51 10.51 0.56
CA ASN A 22 -26.94 10.43 0.79
C ASN A 22 -27.70 11.63 0.17
N LYS A 23 -29.03 11.57 0.13
CA LYS A 23 -29.89 12.60 -0.48
C LYS A 23 -29.67 14.01 0.10
N GLN A 24 -29.44 14.12 1.41
CA GLN A 24 -29.18 15.42 2.05
C GLN A 24 -27.81 15.98 1.65
N MET A 25 -26.80 15.12 1.54
CA MET A 25 -25.45 15.48 1.12
C MET A 25 -25.43 15.94 -0.34
N GLN A 26 -26.20 15.30 -1.22
CA GLN A 26 -26.31 15.70 -2.63
C GLN A 26 -26.86 17.13 -2.80
N ALA A 27 -27.68 17.62 -1.86
CA ALA A 27 -28.19 18.99 -1.86
C ALA A 27 -27.22 20.01 -1.21
N LYS A 28 -26.16 19.55 -0.54
CA LYS A 28 -25.22 20.41 0.19
C LYS A 28 -24.26 21.13 -0.76
N LYS A 29 -23.84 22.35 -0.42
CA LYS A 29 -22.84 23.09 -1.21
C LYS A 29 -21.48 22.41 -1.12
N THR A 30 -20.76 22.38 -2.25
CA THR A 30 -19.42 21.75 -2.37
C THR A 30 -18.39 22.29 -1.37
N ARG A 31 -18.47 23.59 -1.02
CA ARG A 31 -17.57 24.25 -0.05
C ARG A 31 -17.71 23.73 1.39
N ASP A 32 -18.83 23.10 1.71
CA ASP A 32 -19.12 22.61 3.07
C ASP A 32 -18.66 21.15 3.26
N PHE A 33 -17.89 20.59 2.31
CA PHE A 33 -17.33 19.25 2.35
C PHE A 33 -15.82 19.27 2.67
N SER A 34 -15.35 18.27 3.40
CA SER A 34 -13.92 18.05 3.64
C SER A 34 -13.16 17.75 2.33
N GLY A 35 -11.83 17.79 2.36
CA GLY A 35 -11.00 17.49 1.18
C GLY A 35 -11.30 16.12 0.56
N GLY A 36 -11.44 15.07 1.39
CA GLY A 36 -11.77 13.72 0.92
C GLY A 36 -13.14 13.65 0.24
N TRP A 37 -14.17 14.29 0.80
CA TRP A 37 -15.49 14.35 0.16
C TRP A 37 -15.43 15.14 -1.16
N ARG A 38 -14.68 16.24 -1.23
CA ARG A 38 -14.49 16.99 -2.48
C ARG A 38 -13.79 16.16 -3.56
N MET A 39 -12.83 15.31 -3.18
CA MET A 39 -12.21 14.35 -4.09
C MET A 39 -13.25 13.35 -4.65
N ARG A 40 -14.15 12.83 -3.80
CA ARG A 40 -15.25 11.96 -4.26
C ARG A 40 -16.19 12.67 -5.25
N ILE A 41 -16.48 13.95 -5.06
CA ILE A 41 -17.26 14.75 -6.03
C ILE A 41 -16.52 14.87 -7.38
N ALA A 42 -15.20 15.07 -7.35
CA ALA A 42 -14.39 15.13 -8.57
C ALA A 42 -14.40 13.78 -9.31
N LEU A 43 -14.28 12.67 -8.59
CA LEU A 43 -14.43 11.32 -9.15
C LEU A 43 -15.82 11.11 -9.75
N ALA A 44 -16.89 11.51 -9.04
CA ALA A 44 -18.26 11.42 -9.55
C ALA A 44 -18.43 12.17 -10.87
N ARG A 45 -17.86 13.37 -10.97
CA ARG A 45 -17.86 14.17 -12.20
C ARG A 45 -17.13 13.47 -13.34
N ALA A 46 -15.96 12.88 -13.07
CA ALA A 46 -15.18 12.19 -14.09
C ALA A 46 -15.92 10.96 -14.64
N LEU A 47 -16.55 10.18 -13.76
CA LEU A 47 -17.41 9.04 -14.14
C LEU A 47 -18.63 9.49 -14.93
N PHE A 48 -19.28 10.57 -14.50
CA PHE A 48 -20.46 11.13 -15.18
C PHE A 48 -20.15 11.59 -16.61
N MET A 49 -19.00 12.24 -16.81
CA MET A 49 -18.56 12.70 -18.12
C MET A 49 -18.37 11.56 -19.12
N ASN A 50 -18.08 10.35 -18.64
CA ASN A 50 -17.81 9.16 -19.44
C ASN A 50 -16.88 9.49 -20.63
N PRO A 51 -15.59 9.82 -20.41
CA PRO A 51 -14.66 10.20 -21.47
C PRO A 51 -14.16 8.98 -22.27
N THR A 52 -13.49 9.20 -23.40
CA THR A 52 -12.84 8.10 -24.18
C THR A 52 -11.67 7.47 -23.42
N ILE A 53 -10.92 8.29 -22.68
CA ILE A 53 -9.82 7.88 -21.80
C ILE A 53 -10.08 8.46 -20.42
N LEU A 54 -10.14 7.61 -19.40
CA LEU A 54 -10.27 7.98 -18.00
C LEU A 54 -8.94 7.68 -17.28
N LEU A 55 -8.32 8.71 -16.71
CA LEU A 55 -7.10 8.59 -15.91
C LEU A 55 -7.47 8.77 -14.44
N LEU A 56 -7.11 7.81 -13.58
CA LEU A 56 -7.38 7.84 -12.15
C LEU A 56 -6.08 7.65 -11.37
N ASP A 57 -5.78 8.58 -10.47
CA ASP A 57 -4.63 8.52 -9.58
C ASP A 57 -5.10 8.23 -8.14
N GLU A 58 -4.82 7.01 -7.67
CA GLU A 58 -5.23 6.46 -6.38
C GLU A 58 -6.73 6.71 -6.03
N PRO A 59 -7.68 6.25 -6.87
CA PRO A 59 -9.09 6.61 -6.74
C PRO A 59 -9.78 5.99 -5.51
N THR A 60 -9.19 4.95 -4.92
CA THR A 60 -9.66 4.31 -3.68
C THR A 60 -9.29 5.10 -2.43
N ASN A 61 -8.42 6.11 -2.54
CA ASN A 61 -8.07 6.95 -1.40
C ASN A 61 -9.29 7.71 -0.90
N HIS A 62 -9.46 7.72 0.43
CA HIS A 62 -10.60 8.35 1.11
C HIS A 62 -11.97 7.72 0.81
N LEU A 63 -12.03 6.59 0.11
CA LEU A 63 -13.22 5.75 0.01
C LEU A 63 -13.33 4.82 1.22
N ASP A 64 -14.56 4.55 1.65
CA ASP A 64 -14.83 3.45 2.58
C ASP A 64 -14.98 2.16 1.77
N LEU A 65 -15.00 1.01 2.46
CA LEU A 65 -15.01 -0.29 1.80
C LEU A 65 -16.19 -0.44 0.82
N GLU A 66 -17.38 0.02 1.21
CA GLU A 66 -18.57 -0.05 0.35
C GLU A 66 -18.41 0.79 -0.93
N ALA A 67 -17.92 2.03 -0.82
CA ALA A 67 -17.67 2.87 -1.99
C ALA A 67 -16.53 2.33 -2.87
N CYS A 68 -15.49 1.70 -2.28
CA CYS A 68 -14.44 1.01 -3.03
C CYS A 68 -15.00 -0.13 -3.88
N VAL A 69 -15.81 -1.01 -3.27
CA VAL A 69 -16.43 -2.14 -3.98
C VAL A 69 -17.37 -1.65 -5.07
N TRP A 70 -18.17 -0.61 -4.79
CA TRP A 70 -19.04 0.00 -5.80
C TRP A 70 -18.24 0.58 -6.97
N LEU A 71 -17.13 1.27 -6.69
CA LEU A 71 -16.26 1.84 -7.72
C LEU A 71 -15.62 0.74 -8.57
N GLU A 72 -15.12 -0.33 -7.95
CA GLU A 72 -14.55 -1.49 -8.64
C GLU A 72 -15.56 -2.10 -9.63
N GLU A 73 -16.77 -2.39 -9.17
CA GLU A 73 -17.86 -2.94 -9.99
C GLU A 73 -18.32 -1.99 -11.12
N THR A 74 -18.20 -0.68 -10.89
CA THR A 74 -18.51 0.34 -11.89
C THR A 74 -17.42 0.40 -12.96
N LEU A 75 -16.15 0.43 -12.55
CA LEU A 75 -15.01 0.52 -13.47
C LEU A 75 -14.77 -0.76 -14.25
N LYS A 76 -15.08 -1.92 -13.68
CA LYS A 76 -15.06 -3.22 -14.37
C LYS A 76 -15.99 -3.25 -15.59
N LYS A 77 -17.05 -2.45 -15.59
CA LYS A 77 -18.02 -2.33 -16.69
C LYS A 77 -17.72 -1.14 -17.61
N PHE A 78 -16.65 -0.40 -17.35
CA PHE A 78 -16.26 0.74 -18.18
C PHE A 78 -15.77 0.24 -19.54
N ASP A 79 -16.49 0.60 -20.60
CA ASP A 79 -16.33 0.06 -21.95
C ASP A 79 -15.31 0.85 -22.81
N ARG A 80 -14.47 1.66 -22.16
CA ARG A 80 -13.50 2.57 -22.79
C ARG A 80 -12.13 2.44 -22.13
N ILE A 81 -11.20 3.32 -22.50
CA ILE A 81 -9.83 3.22 -22.01
C ILE A 81 -9.75 3.74 -20.57
N LEU A 82 -9.28 2.89 -19.67
CA LEU A 82 -9.07 3.21 -18.26
C LEU A 82 -7.58 3.04 -17.93
N VAL A 83 -6.98 4.06 -17.33
CA VAL A 83 -5.62 4.01 -16.77
C VAL A 83 -5.74 4.35 -15.29
N VAL A 84 -5.33 3.42 -14.43
CA VAL A 84 -5.40 3.61 -12.97
C VAL A 84 -4.03 3.42 -12.35
N VAL A 85 -3.67 4.34 -11.45
CA VAL A 85 -2.61 4.15 -10.45
C VAL A 85 -3.28 3.71 -9.15
N SER A 86 -2.87 2.57 -8.60
CA SER A 86 -3.36 2.09 -7.30
C SER A 86 -2.31 1.24 -6.60
N HIS A 87 -2.29 1.32 -5.28
CA HIS A 87 -1.56 0.38 -4.42
C HIS A 87 -2.41 -0.81 -3.93
N SER A 88 -3.71 -0.86 -4.24
CA SER A 88 -4.58 -1.97 -3.85
C SER A 88 -4.52 -3.12 -4.86
N GLN A 89 -3.99 -4.27 -4.41
CA GLN A 89 -3.88 -5.47 -5.23
C GLN A 89 -5.27 -5.97 -5.66
N ASP A 90 -6.21 -6.09 -4.71
CA ASP A 90 -7.58 -6.55 -4.98
C ASP A 90 -8.28 -5.68 -6.03
N PHE A 91 -8.17 -4.36 -5.90
CA PHE A 91 -8.78 -3.42 -6.84
C PHE A 91 -8.18 -3.53 -8.25
N LEU A 92 -6.84 -3.57 -8.36
CA LEU A 92 -6.16 -3.77 -9.65
C LEU A 92 -6.55 -5.12 -10.27
N ASN A 93 -6.70 -6.15 -9.44
CA ASN A 93 -7.05 -7.48 -9.90
C ASN A 93 -8.49 -7.56 -10.42
N GLY A 94 -9.42 -6.82 -9.81
CA GLY A 94 -10.83 -6.78 -10.20
C GLY A 94 -11.13 -5.93 -11.44
N VAL A 95 -10.30 -4.91 -11.72
CA VAL A 95 -10.57 -3.90 -12.76
C VAL A 95 -9.64 -4.01 -13.98
N CYS A 96 -8.33 -4.26 -13.77
CA CYS A 96 -7.34 -4.09 -14.83
C CYS A 96 -7.17 -5.33 -15.70
N THR A 97 -7.03 -5.11 -17.02
CA THR A 97 -6.73 -6.15 -18.02
C THR A 97 -5.26 -6.24 -18.38
N ASN A 98 -4.49 -5.22 -18.01
CA ASN A 98 -3.06 -5.10 -18.25
C ASN A 98 -2.42 -4.35 -17.08
N ILE A 99 -1.16 -4.68 -16.78
CA ILE A 99 -0.38 -4.01 -15.73
C ILE A 99 0.85 -3.36 -16.36
N ILE A 100 1.04 -2.07 -16.08
CA ILE A 100 2.28 -1.36 -16.42
C ILE A 100 3.14 -1.31 -15.16
N HIS A 101 4.25 -2.05 -15.15
CA HIS A 101 5.22 -2.02 -14.08
C HIS A 101 6.31 -0.98 -14.37
N MET A 102 6.47 -0.02 -13.45
CA MET A 102 7.51 1.00 -13.51
C MET A 102 8.71 0.57 -12.66
N GLN A 103 9.84 0.25 -13.28
CA GLN A 103 11.06 -0.14 -12.56
C GLN A 103 12.31 0.32 -13.33
N ASN A 104 13.34 0.80 -12.63
CA ASN A 104 14.60 1.25 -13.22
C ASN A 104 14.41 2.28 -14.36
N ARG A 105 13.48 3.23 -14.18
CA ARG A 105 13.07 4.24 -15.18
C ARG A 105 12.56 3.65 -16.50
N LYS A 106 12.12 2.39 -16.50
CA LYS A 106 11.51 1.70 -17.63
C LYS A 106 10.07 1.32 -17.31
N LEU A 107 9.24 1.30 -18.35
CA LEU A 107 7.86 0.81 -18.30
C LEU A 107 7.81 -0.56 -18.99
N LYS A 108 7.32 -1.58 -18.28
CA LYS A 108 7.07 -2.92 -18.84
C LYS A 108 5.57 -3.22 -18.76
N LEU A 109 4.98 -3.57 -19.90
CA LEU A 109 3.57 -3.95 -19.99
C LEU A 109 3.43 -5.46 -19.83
N TYR A 110 2.52 -5.87 -18.96
CA TYR A 110 2.10 -7.26 -18.76
C TYR A 110 0.63 -7.38 -19.15
N THR A 111 0.28 -8.50 -19.80
CA THR A 111 -1.11 -8.81 -20.13
C THR A 111 -1.70 -9.67 -19.04
N GLY A 112 -2.92 -9.36 -18.64
CA GLY A 112 -3.59 -10.00 -17.52
C GLY A 112 -3.79 -9.07 -16.33
N ASN A 113 -4.45 -9.62 -15.32
CA ASN A 113 -4.71 -8.95 -14.05
C ASN A 113 -3.45 -8.89 -13.16
N TYR A 114 -3.59 -8.38 -11.94
CA TYR A 114 -2.47 -8.21 -11.03
C TYR A 114 -1.80 -9.55 -10.65
N ASP A 115 -2.59 -10.58 -10.37
CA ASP A 115 -2.06 -11.90 -9.99
C ASP A 115 -1.24 -12.53 -11.13
N GLN A 116 -1.75 -12.46 -12.36
CA GLN A 116 -1.05 -12.94 -13.55
C GLN A 116 0.24 -12.17 -13.80
N TYR A 117 0.25 -10.86 -13.57
CA TYR A 117 1.45 -10.04 -13.62
C TYR A 117 2.50 -10.52 -12.60
N VAL A 118 2.10 -10.76 -11.34
CA VAL A 118 3.03 -11.21 -10.29
C VAL A 118 3.65 -12.55 -10.68
N GLN A 119 2.84 -13.53 -11.07
CA GLN A 119 3.32 -14.85 -11.52
C GLN A 119 4.27 -14.74 -12.72
N THR A 120 3.87 -14.02 -13.77
CA THR A 120 4.68 -13.85 -14.98
C THR A 120 6.02 -13.17 -14.66
N ARG A 121 6.00 -12.16 -13.79
CA ARG A 121 7.20 -11.45 -13.37
C ARG A 121 8.14 -12.38 -12.60
N GLU A 122 7.64 -13.16 -11.66
CA GLU A 122 8.43 -14.12 -10.89
C GLU A 122 9.11 -15.14 -11.81
N GLU A 123 8.38 -15.72 -12.77
CA GLU A 123 8.95 -16.66 -13.75
C GLU A 123 10.06 -16.04 -14.61
N LEU A 124 9.85 -14.82 -15.11
CA LEU A 124 10.84 -14.09 -15.90
C LEU A 124 12.10 -13.78 -15.07
N GLU A 125 11.92 -13.35 -13.82
CA GLU A 125 13.02 -13.08 -12.90
C GLU A 125 13.81 -14.36 -12.56
N GLU A 126 13.14 -15.48 -12.35
CA GLU A 126 13.80 -16.77 -12.14
C GLU A 126 14.61 -17.22 -13.35
N ASN A 127 14.04 -17.13 -14.54
CA ASN A 127 14.71 -17.49 -15.79
C ASN A 127 15.92 -16.58 -16.05
N GLN A 128 15.78 -15.27 -15.85
CA GLN A 128 16.88 -14.31 -15.94
C GLN A 128 17.99 -14.64 -14.93
N MET A 129 17.64 -15.00 -13.69
CA MET A 129 18.64 -15.40 -12.68
C MET A 129 19.36 -16.70 -13.01
N LYS A 130 18.66 -17.69 -13.59
CA LYS A 130 19.29 -18.93 -14.06
C LYS A 130 20.29 -18.65 -15.18
N GLN A 131 19.89 -17.84 -16.17
CA GLN A 131 20.76 -17.42 -17.28
C GLN A 131 21.98 -16.65 -16.78
N TYR A 132 21.77 -15.68 -15.88
CA TYR A 132 22.85 -14.91 -15.25
C TYR A 132 23.85 -15.83 -14.55
N LYS A 133 23.39 -16.77 -13.71
CA LYS A 133 24.28 -17.72 -13.00
C LYS A 133 25.06 -18.58 -13.98
N TRP A 134 24.41 -19.12 -14.99
CA TRP A 134 25.07 -19.92 -16.02
C TRP A 134 26.16 -19.12 -16.75
N GLU A 135 25.89 -17.88 -17.14
CA GLU A 135 26.88 -16.99 -17.75
C GLU A 135 28.07 -16.72 -16.82
N GLN A 136 27.81 -16.44 -15.53
CA GLN A 136 28.88 -16.21 -14.55
C GLN A 136 29.76 -17.44 -14.33
N GLU A 137 29.17 -18.65 -14.26
CA GLU A 137 29.92 -19.91 -14.16
C GLU A 137 30.79 -20.17 -15.39
N GLN A 138 30.25 -19.92 -16.60
CA GLN A 138 31.00 -20.03 -17.85
C GLN A 138 32.17 -19.04 -17.89
N ILE A 139 31.93 -17.78 -17.49
CA ILE A 139 32.96 -16.74 -17.42
C ILE A 139 34.05 -17.14 -16.41
N ALA A 140 33.66 -17.60 -15.22
CA ALA A 140 34.61 -18.04 -14.19
C ALA A 140 35.47 -19.21 -14.69
N SER A 141 34.85 -20.23 -15.29
CA SER A 141 35.56 -21.39 -15.85
C SER A 141 36.53 -21.01 -16.98
N MET A 142 36.11 -20.11 -17.88
CA MET A 142 36.98 -19.61 -18.96
C MET A 142 38.15 -18.80 -18.40
N LYS A 143 37.91 -17.90 -17.43
CA LYS A 143 38.96 -17.11 -16.78
C LYS A 143 39.96 -18.00 -16.05
N GLU A 144 39.50 -19.00 -15.32
CA GLU A 144 40.37 -19.97 -14.64
C GLU A 144 41.21 -20.77 -15.64
N TYR A 145 40.61 -21.22 -16.73
CA TYR A 145 41.34 -21.95 -17.77
C TYR A 145 42.41 -21.08 -18.44
N ILE A 146 42.07 -19.83 -18.79
CA ILE A 146 43.01 -18.87 -19.37
C ILE A 146 44.17 -18.61 -18.40
N ALA A 147 43.88 -18.41 -17.11
CA ALA A 147 44.90 -18.19 -16.10
C ALA A 147 45.83 -19.39 -15.91
N ARG A 148 45.29 -20.62 -15.87
CA ARG A 148 46.10 -21.84 -15.67
C ARG A 148 46.92 -22.23 -16.90
N PHE A 149 46.39 -22.03 -18.10
CA PHE A 149 46.94 -22.62 -19.33
C PHE A 149 47.40 -21.60 -20.38
N GLY A 150 47.27 -20.29 -20.12
CA GLY A 150 47.65 -19.22 -21.04
C GLY A 150 49.14 -19.19 -21.40
N HIS A 151 50.00 -19.64 -20.47
CA HIS A 151 51.45 -19.80 -20.69
C HIS A 151 51.89 -21.26 -20.79
N GLY A 152 50.94 -22.18 -20.98
CA GLY A 152 51.21 -23.62 -21.12
C GLY A 152 51.82 -23.98 -22.48
N SER A 153 51.85 -25.28 -22.78
CA SER A 153 52.32 -25.77 -24.09
C SER A 153 51.59 -25.10 -25.26
N ALA A 154 52.21 -25.04 -26.45
CA ALA A 154 51.64 -24.34 -27.62
C ALA A 154 50.19 -24.76 -27.95
N LYS A 155 49.82 -26.01 -27.69
CA LYS A 155 48.44 -26.51 -27.84
C LYS A 155 47.49 -25.91 -26.80
N LEU A 156 47.91 -25.87 -25.54
CA LEU A 156 47.12 -25.33 -24.42
C LEU A 156 46.98 -23.79 -24.53
N ALA A 157 48.06 -23.09 -24.90
CA ALA A 157 48.04 -21.65 -25.12
C ALA A 157 47.06 -21.24 -26.25
N ARG A 158 47.02 -22.00 -27.36
CA ARG A 158 46.02 -21.80 -28.43
C ARG A 158 44.58 -22.01 -27.95
N GLN A 159 44.34 -23.01 -27.10
CA GLN A 159 43.01 -23.23 -26.51
C GLN A 159 42.60 -22.10 -25.56
N ALA A 160 43.54 -21.59 -24.75
CA ALA A 160 43.30 -20.43 -23.89
C ALA A 160 42.93 -19.17 -24.70
N GLN A 161 43.68 -18.85 -25.77
CA GLN A 161 43.36 -17.73 -26.67
C GLN A 161 41.97 -17.86 -27.33
N SER A 162 41.55 -19.08 -27.66
CA SER A 162 40.21 -19.32 -28.21
C SER A 162 39.10 -19.01 -27.19
N LYS A 163 39.30 -19.41 -25.93
CA LYS A 163 38.36 -19.09 -24.84
C LYS A 163 38.33 -17.60 -24.53
N GLU A 164 39.48 -16.93 -24.59
CA GLU A 164 39.59 -15.48 -24.42
C GLU A 164 38.79 -14.72 -25.49
N LYS A 165 38.89 -15.13 -26.76
CA LYS A 165 38.06 -14.57 -27.85
C LYS A 165 36.57 -14.82 -27.64
N THR A 166 36.21 -15.99 -27.10
CA THR A 166 34.82 -16.36 -26.82
C THR A 166 34.26 -15.49 -25.69
N LEU A 167 35.02 -15.33 -24.61
CA LEU A 167 34.69 -14.43 -23.49
C LEU A 167 34.49 -12.99 -23.96
N ALA A 168 35.44 -12.45 -24.75
CA ALA A 168 35.33 -11.11 -25.30
C ALA A 168 34.16 -10.94 -26.29
N LYS A 169 33.69 -12.02 -26.92
CA LYS A 169 32.47 -12.00 -27.74
C LYS A 169 31.21 -11.96 -26.86
N MET A 170 31.17 -12.72 -25.77
CA MET A 170 30.06 -12.70 -24.81
C MET A 170 29.91 -11.33 -24.15
N GLU A 171 31.02 -10.73 -23.69
CA GLU A 171 31.01 -9.40 -23.06
C GLU A 171 30.51 -8.31 -24.03
N ARG A 172 30.93 -8.36 -25.30
CA ARG A 172 30.43 -7.43 -26.34
C ARG A 172 28.96 -7.65 -26.70
N GLY A 173 28.45 -8.87 -26.53
CA GLY A 173 27.04 -9.21 -26.79
C GLY A 173 26.07 -8.65 -25.74
N GLY A 174 26.58 -8.14 -24.62
CA GLY A 174 25.79 -7.75 -23.46
C GLY A 174 25.46 -8.97 -22.60
N LEU A 175 26.00 -9.01 -21.39
CA LEU A 175 25.68 -10.06 -20.43
C LEU A 175 24.30 -9.83 -19.82
N THR A 176 23.67 -10.92 -19.40
CA THR A 176 22.41 -10.86 -18.69
C THR A 176 22.60 -10.07 -17.39
N GLU A 177 21.74 -9.09 -17.13
CA GLU A 177 21.78 -8.33 -15.88
C GLU A 177 21.33 -9.22 -14.71
N LYS A 178 21.95 -9.05 -13.54
CA LYS A 178 21.51 -9.70 -12.32
C LYS A 178 20.13 -9.16 -11.92
N VAL A 179 19.18 -10.04 -11.63
CA VAL A 179 17.90 -9.60 -11.06
C VAL A 179 18.16 -9.06 -9.66
N VAL A 180 17.74 -7.81 -9.45
CA VAL A 180 17.68 -7.18 -8.13
C VAL A 180 16.26 -7.35 -7.64
N LYS A 181 16.08 -8.21 -6.64
CA LYS A 181 14.78 -8.34 -5.98
C LYS A 181 14.49 -7.07 -5.18
N ASP A 182 13.24 -6.66 -5.20
CA ASP A 182 12.78 -5.57 -4.36
C ASP A 182 13.01 -5.94 -2.89
N LYS A 183 13.48 -4.99 -2.08
CA LYS A 183 13.68 -5.22 -0.64
C LYS A 183 12.31 -5.40 0.00
N VAL A 184 12.00 -6.64 0.40
CA VAL A 184 10.78 -6.91 1.18
C VAL A 184 10.98 -6.36 2.58
N LEU A 185 10.19 -5.36 2.93
CA LEU A 185 10.17 -4.81 4.27
C LEU A 185 9.29 -5.69 5.16
N VAL A 186 9.91 -6.36 6.13
CA VAL A 186 9.18 -7.20 7.09
C VAL A 186 8.97 -6.40 8.37
N PHE A 187 7.77 -5.84 8.53
CA PHE A 187 7.37 -5.21 9.78
C PHE A 187 7.19 -6.27 10.86
N ARG A 188 7.98 -6.17 11.93
CA ARG A 188 7.83 -7.01 13.11
C ARG A 188 7.49 -6.13 14.31
N PHE A 189 6.32 -6.36 14.87
CA PHE A 189 5.97 -5.82 16.18
C PHE A 189 6.59 -6.70 17.26
N THR A 190 7.04 -6.08 18.35
CA THR A 190 7.60 -6.79 19.50
C THR A 190 6.50 -7.58 20.18
N ASP A 191 6.78 -8.83 20.57
CA ASP A 191 5.88 -9.60 21.42
C ASP A 191 5.80 -8.93 22.80
N VAL A 192 4.58 -8.59 23.22
CA VAL A 192 4.29 -7.88 24.47
C VAL A 192 3.88 -8.83 25.60
N GLY A 193 3.94 -10.15 25.37
CA GLY A 193 3.54 -11.16 26.35
C GLY A 193 2.02 -11.36 26.42
N LYS A 194 1.56 -12.03 27.48
CA LYS A 194 0.13 -12.32 27.71
C LYS A 194 -0.45 -11.39 28.78
N LEU A 195 -1.71 -11.02 28.58
CA LEU A 195 -2.58 -10.29 29.50
C LEU A 195 -3.78 -11.20 29.78
N PRO A 196 -4.17 -11.39 31.05
CA PRO A 196 -5.37 -12.15 31.36
C PRO A 196 -6.61 -11.40 30.87
N PRO A 197 -7.64 -12.12 30.37
CA PRO A 197 -8.91 -11.50 30.01
C PRO A 197 -9.66 -10.99 31.26
N PRO A 198 -10.54 -9.98 31.12
CA PRO A 198 -10.84 -9.23 29.89
C PRO A 198 -9.78 -8.16 29.60
N VAL A 199 -9.34 -8.06 28.35
CA VAL A 199 -8.31 -7.07 27.96
C VAL A 199 -8.95 -5.69 27.80
N LEU A 200 -10.02 -5.59 27.01
CA LEU A 200 -10.82 -4.38 26.84
C LEU A 200 -12.28 -4.76 26.64
N GLN A 201 -13.20 -4.09 27.33
CA GLN A 201 -14.63 -4.40 27.28
C GLN A 201 -15.47 -3.12 27.32
N PHE A 202 -16.44 -3.03 26.42
CA PHE A 202 -17.52 -2.04 26.46
C PHE A 202 -18.72 -2.69 27.15
N VAL A 203 -19.29 -2.00 28.14
CA VAL A 203 -20.46 -2.44 28.90
C VAL A 203 -21.53 -1.34 28.80
N GLU A 204 -22.62 -1.65 28.10
CA GLU A 204 -23.79 -0.79 27.88
C GLU A 204 -23.44 0.64 27.43
N VAL A 205 -22.40 0.78 26.59
CA VAL A 205 -21.86 2.10 26.25
C VAL A 205 -22.80 2.88 25.34
N THR A 206 -23.19 4.08 25.78
CA THR A 206 -23.91 5.07 24.97
C THR A 206 -23.02 6.30 24.77
N PHE A 207 -22.91 6.78 23.54
CA PHE A 207 -22.08 7.95 23.23
C PHE A 207 -22.58 8.74 22.01
N GLY A 208 -22.52 10.06 22.10
CA GLY A 208 -22.66 11.01 21.01
C GLY A 208 -21.91 12.29 21.34
N TYR A 209 -21.44 13.04 20.35
CA TYR A 209 -20.77 14.34 20.60
C TYR A 209 -21.74 15.39 21.16
N THR A 210 -23.03 15.21 20.89
CA THR A 210 -24.12 15.99 21.47
C THR A 210 -25.18 15.02 21.98
N PRO A 211 -25.89 15.32 23.08
CA PRO A 211 -26.96 14.47 23.60
C PRO A 211 -28.05 14.14 22.56
N ASP A 212 -28.33 15.07 21.66
CA ASP A 212 -29.38 14.94 20.63
C ASP A 212 -28.96 14.06 19.44
N ASN A 213 -27.68 13.70 19.33
CA ASN A 213 -27.15 12.93 18.21
C ASN A 213 -26.21 11.83 18.69
N LEU A 214 -26.82 10.75 19.18
CA LEU A 214 -26.12 9.57 19.63
C LEU A 214 -25.54 8.79 18.45
N ILE A 215 -24.25 8.45 18.55
CA ILE A 215 -23.54 7.58 17.60
C ILE A 215 -23.69 6.11 18.02
N TYR A 216 -23.58 5.85 19.33
CA TYR A 216 -23.70 4.53 19.93
C TYR A 216 -24.77 4.54 21.02
N LYS A 217 -25.51 3.44 21.15
CA LYS A 217 -26.52 3.22 22.19
C LYS A 217 -26.42 1.79 22.68
N ASN A 218 -26.22 1.61 23.99
CA ASN A 218 -26.08 0.31 24.66
C ASN A 218 -25.12 -0.64 23.93
N LEU A 219 -23.91 -0.18 23.67
CA LEU A 219 -22.89 -0.93 22.95
C LEU A 219 -22.14 -1.86 23.92
N ASP A 220 -22.24 -3.17 23.68
CA ASP A 220 -21.57 -4.23 24.42
C ASP A 220 -20.66 -5.06 23.51
N PHE A 221 -19.34 -5.03 23.75
CA PHE A 221 -18.40 -5.94 23.10
C PHE A 221 -17.06 -6.02 23.86
N GLY A 222 -16.34 -7.12 23.66
CA GLY A 222 -15.01 -7.35 24.22
C GLY A 222 -13.94 -7.47 23.14
N VAL A 223 -12.70 -7.17 23.50
CA VAL A 223 -11.49 -7.41 22.71
C VAL A 223 -10.53 -8.21 23.59
N ASP A 224 -9.99 -9.30 23.05
CA ASP A 224 -8.97 -10.14 23.66
C ASP A 224 -7.64 -10.04 22.91
N LEU A 225 -6.57 -10.64 23.46
CA LEU A 225 -5.21 -10.50 22.89
C LEU A 225 -5.00 -11.14 21.52
N ASP A 226 -5.78 -12.16 21.18
CA ASP A 226 -5.74 -12.87 19.90
C ASP A 226 -6.78 -12.34 18.90
N SER A 227 -7.54 -11.31 19.28
CA SER A 227 -8.57 -10.71 18.44
C SER A 227 -7.97 -9.99 17.23
N ARG A 228 -8.53 -10.28 16.04
CA ARG A 228 -8.28 -9.54 14.80
C ARG A 228 -9.58 -8.90 14.35
N ILE A 229 -9.75 -7.60 14.63
CA ILE A 229 -11.02 -6.90 14.44
C ILE A 229 -10.89 -5.90 13.31
N ALA A 230 -11.76 -6.02 12.31
CA ALA A 230 -11.93 -5.03 11.26
C ALA A 230 -13.18 -4.17 11.55
N LEU A 231 -13.01 -2.85 11.63
CA LEU A 231 -14.12 -1.91 11.77
C LEU A 231 -14.57 -1.42 10.40
N VAL A 232 -15.73 -1.91 9.95
CA VAL A 232 -16.34 -1.55 8.66
C VAL A 232 -17.56 -0.65 8.86
N GLY A 233 -17.84 0.17 7.85
CA GLY A 233 -19.00 1.06 7.83
C GLY A 233 -18.70 2.35 7.06
N PRO A 234 -19.73 3.15 6.73
CA PRO A 234 -19.56 4.36 5.94
C PRO A 234 -18.76 5.43 6.69
N ASN A 235 -18.22 6.40 5.94
CA ASN A 235 -17.60 7.58 6.54
C ASN A 235 -18.61 8.36 7.41
N GLY A 236 -18.19 8.66 8.64
CA GLY A 236 -19.06 9.31 9.64
C GLY A 236 -19.83 8.35 10.56
N ALA A 237 -19.79 7.03 10.33
CA ALA A 237 -20.46 6.03 11.18
C ALA A 237 -19.90 5.87 12.60
N GLY A 238 -18.91 6.69 13.01
CA GLY A 238 -18.33 6.63 14.34
C GLY A 238 -17.06 5.77 14.49
N LYS A 239 -16.52 5.15 13.43
CA LYS A 239 -15.32 4.28 13.52
C LYS A 239 -14.16 4.91 14.33
N SER A 240 -13.79 6.14 14.01
CA SER A 240 -12.74 6.88 14.74
C SER A 240 -13.16 7.25 16.16
N THR A 241 -14.46 7.46 16.39
CA THR A 241 -15.05 7.68 17.72
C THR A 241 -14.92 6.42 18.58
N LEU A 242 -15.16 5.23 18.02
CA LEU A 242 -14.95 3.96 18.71
C LEU A 242 -13.50 3.77 19.14
N LEU A 243 -12.54 4.07 18.25
CA LEU A 243 -11.11 4.01 18.59
C LEU A 243 -10.75 4.98 19.72
N LYS A 244 -11.32 6.18 19.73
CA LYS A 244 -11.13 7.16 20.82
C LYS A 244 -11.77 6.71 22.14
N LEU A 245 -12.91 6.04 22.08
CA LEU A 245 -13.51 5.39 23.25
C LEU A 245 -12.62 4.24 23.73
N MET A 246 -11.96 3.48 22.84
CA MET A 246 -10.99 2.45 23.24
C MET A 246 -9.74 3.02 23.90
N THR A 247 -9.18 4.11 23.39
CA THR A 247 -7.97 4.76 23.97
C THR A 247 -8.26 5.53 25.25
N GLY A 248 -9.52 5.92 25.49
CA GLY A 248 -9.92 6.74 26.64
C GLY A 248 -9.87 8.24 26.37
N ASP A 249 -9.64 8.66 25.13
CA ASP A 249 -9.72 10.07 24.71
C ASP A 249 -11.16 10.61 24.77
N LEU A 250 -12.14 9.72 24.75
CA LEU A 250 -13.56 10.04 24.94
C LEU A 250 -14.12 9.23 26.11
N VAL A 251 -14.98 9.88 26.88
CA VAL A 251 -15.74 9.28 27.98
C VAL A 251 -17.16 9.00 27.48
N PRO A 252 -17.70 7.78 27.69
CA PRO A 252 -19.08 7.49 27.33
C PRO A 252 -20.06 8.41 28.08
N LEU A 253 -21.22 8.69 27.49
CA LEU A 253 -22.30 9.43 28.15
C LEU A 253 -23.01 8.55 29.20
N ASP A 254 -23.12 7.25 28.89
CA ASP A 254 -23.65 6.22 29.79
C ASP A 254 -22.94 4.89 29.54
N GLY A 255 -22.96 3.99 30.53
CA GLY A 255 -22.17 2.76 30.52
C GLY A 255 -20.68 2.99 30.81
N MET A 256 -19.84 1.99 30.52
CA MET A 256 -18.39 2.07 30.81
C MET A 256 -17.51 1.29 29.83
N VAL A 257 -16.29 1.79 29.61
CA VAL A 257 -15.23 1.07 28.91
C VAL A 257 -14.21 0.57 29.93
N ARG A 258 -14.20 -0.74 30.19
CA ARG A 258 -13.24 -1.43 31.06
C ARG A 258 -11.98 -1.79 30.30
N ARG A 259 -10.82 -1.54 30.90
CA ARG A 259 -9.50 -1.87 30.32
C ARG A 259 -8.68 -2.56 31.39
N HIS A 260 -7.90 -3.56 30.99
CA HIS A 260 -6.93 -4.17 31.89
C HIS A 260 -5.87 -3.14 32.32
N ASN A 261 -5.50 -3.10 33.60
CA ASN A 261 -4.62 -2.06 34.17
C ASN A 261 -3.22 -2.00 33.53
N HIS A 262 -2.73 -3.13 33.02
CA HIS A 262 -1.43 -3.23 32.34
C HIS A 262 -1.54 -3.16 30.80
N LEU A 263 -2.72 -2.88 30.25
CA LEU A 263 -2.92 -2.72 28.81
C LEU A 263 -2.15 -1.49 28.31
N ARG A 264 -1.36 -1.67 27.26
CA ARG A 264 -0.73 -0.57 26.50
C ARG A 264 -1.32 -0.56 25.10
N ILE A 265 -1.85 0.59 24.69
CA ILE A 265 -2.46 0.77 23.38
C ILE A 265 -1.53 1.63 22.54
N ALA A 266 -1.16 1.13 21.35
CA ALA A 266 -0.47 1.91 20.33
C ALA A 266 -1.49 2.29 19.25
N GLN A 267 -1.61 3.58 18.95
CA GLN A 267 -2.57 4.09 17.96
C GLN A 267 -1.84 4.69 16.76
N PHE A 268 -2.22 4.27 15.55
CA PHE A 268 -1.77 4.89 14.32
C PHE A 268 -2.84 5.85 13.80
N HIS A 269 -2.50 7.12 13.61
CA HIS A 269 -3.45 8.17 13.21
C HIS A 269 -3.48 8.38 11.70
N GLN A 270 -4.66 8.64 11.16
CA GLN A 270 -4.85 8.95 9.74
C GLN A 270 -4.18 10.29 9.32
N HIS A 271 -4.05 11.25 10.24
CA HIS A 271 -3.43 12.56 10.01
C HIS A 271 -2.07 12.66 10.71
N LEU A 272 -1.20 11.67 10.49
CA LEU A 272 0.12 11.61 11.15
C LEU A 272 1.01 12.83 10.80
N ALA A 273 0.88 13.37 9.59
CA ALA A 273 1.64 14.54 9.14
C ALA A 273 1.40 15.81 9.98
N GLU A 274 0.25 15.91 10.66
CA GLU A 274 -0.04 17.03 11.57
C GLU A 274 0.60 16.85 12.94
N LYS A 275 0.97 15.61 13.30
CA LYS A 275 1.62 15.27 14.58
C LYS A 275 3.14 15.17 14.48
N LEU A 276 3.70 15.10 13.28
CA LEU A 276 5.13 14.98 13.06
C LEU A 276 5.74 16.36 12.76
N GLU A 277 6.83 16.69 13.46
CA GLU A 277 7.65 17.85 13.14
C GLU A 277 8.44 17.57 11.85
N LEU A 278 7.95 18.10 10.72
CA LEU A 278 8.49 17.81 9.38
C LEU A 278 9.95 18.23 9.18
N GLU A 279 10.43 19.20 9.98
CA GLU A 279 11.82 19.66 9.97
C GLU A 279 12.78 18.71 10.70
N MET A 280 12.24 17.74 11.45
CA MET A 280 13.02 16.81 12.26
C MET A 280 13.32 15.53 11.48
N SER A 281 14.57 15.08 11.51
CA SER A 281 14.89 13.75 10.95
C SER A 281 14.23 12.63 11.77
N ALA A 282 13.92 11.51 11.13
CA ALA A 282 13.33 10.35 11.80
C ALA A 282 14.15 9.89 13.03
N LEU A 283 15.48 9.99 12.97
CA LEU A 283 16.36 9.64 14.08
C LEU A 283 16.24 10.63 15.24
N GLN A 284 16.24 11.93 14.96
CA GLN A 284 16.04 12.95 15.98
C GLN A 284 14.68 12.81 16.64
N PHE A 285 13.63 12.50 15.87
CA PHE A 285 12.29 12.24 16.40
C PHE A 285 12.30 11.07 17.39
N MET A 286 12.90 9.94 17.01
CA MET A 286 12.99 8.77 17.90
C MET A 286 13.82 9.05 19.16
N MET A 287 14.92 9.80 19.04
CA MET A 287 15.74 10.19 20.19
C MET A 287 15.01 11.13 21.15
N LYS A 288 14.16 12.02 20.62
CA LYS A 288 13.31 12.94 21.40
C LYS A 288 12.19 12.20 22.13
N GLU A 289 11.49 11.30 21.44
CA GLU A 289 10.35 10.56 22.00
C GLU A 289 10.78 9.47 22.99
N TYR A 290 11.98 8.90 22.83
CA TYR A 290 12.50 7.82 23.67
C TYR A 290 13.83 8.21 24.35
N PRO A 291 13.81 9.21 25.24
CA PRO A 291 15.02 9.72 25.88
C PRO A 291 15.73 8.61 26.69
N GLY A 292 17.06 8.68 26.75
CA GLY A 292 17.90 7.70 27.46
C GLY A 292 18.23 6.43 26.68
N ASN A 293 17.75 6.29 25.43
CA ASN A 293 18.20 5.23 24.53
C ASN A 293 19.43 5.66 23.73
N GLU A 294 20.29 4.71 23.41
CA GLU A 294 21.45 4.94 22.54
C GLU A 294 21.02 5.21 21.10
N GLU A 295 21.73 6.12 20.42
CA GLU A 295 21.45 6.50 19.03
C GLU A 295 21.49 5.29 18.09
N GLU A 296 22.44 4.38 18.28
CA GLU A 296 22.58 3.18 17.47
C GLU A 296 21.36 2.26 17.60
N ARG A 297 20.80 2.14 18.81
CA ARG A 297 19.57 1.38 19.06
C ARG A 297 18.37 2.02 18.36
N MET A 298 18.23 3.35 18.42
CA MET A 298 17.15 4.06 17.74
C MET A 298 17.28 3.97 16.21
N ARG A 299 18.50 4.07 15.69
CA ARG A 299 18.79 3.86 14.28
C ARG A 299 18.44 2.45 13.82
N ALA A 300 18.78 1.44 14.60
CA ALA A 300 18.40 0.06 14.33
C ALA A 300 16.88 -0.14 14.37
N ALA A 301 16.18 0.51 15.29
CA ALA A 301 14.71 0.48 15.35
C ALA A 301 14.09 1.07 14.08
N ILE A 302 14.53 2.26 13.65
CA ILE A 302 14.06 2.92 12.42
C ILE A 302 14.37 2.07 11.17
N GLY A 303 15.57 1.48 11.11
CA GLY A 303 15.99 0.62 10.00
C GLY A 303 15.10 -0.62 9.81
N LYS A 304 14.51 -1.16 10.88
CA LYS A 304 13.54 -2.27 10.79
C LYS A 304 12.25 -1.89 10.06
N PHE A 305 11.94 -0.59 9.96
CA PHE A 305 10.81 -0.04 9.21
C PHE A 305 11.23 0.51 7.83
N GLY A 306 12.42 0.12 7.34
CA GLY A 306 12.83 0.36 5.94
C GLY A 306 13.39 1.75 5.66
N LEU A 307 13.56 2.57 6.70
CA LEU A 307 14.15 3.89 6.61
C LEU A 307 15.67 3.77 6.71
N PHE A 308 16.34 3.74 5.56
CA PHE A 308 17.79 3.68 5.44
C PHE A 308 18.37 5.06 5.10
N ARG A 309 19.64 5.28 5.46
CA ARG A 309 20.40 6.43 4.95
C ARG A 309 20.41 6.34 3.42
N LYS A 310 20.07 7.43 2.72
CA LYS A 310 20.33 7.53 1.28
C LYS A 310 21.81 7.19 1.06
N SER A 311 22.10 6.10 0.37
CA SER A 311 23.41 5.88 -0.22
C SER A 311 23.63 7.06 -1.17
N GLN A 312 24.75 7.77 -1.02
CA GLN A 312 25.21 8.66 -2.08
C GLN A 312 25.51 7.77 -3.28
N GLY A 313 24.59 7.70 -4.26
CA GLY A 313 24.78 6.85 -5.44
C GLY A 313 23.54 6.37 -6.21
N ASP A 314 22.32 6.84 -5.90
CA ASP A 314 21.12 6.60 -6.74
C ASP A 314 20.57 7.91 -7.33
#